data_AF-A0A933G1I3-F1
#
_entry.id   AF-A0A933G1I3-F1
#
_cell.length_a   1.000
_cell.length_b   1.000
_cell.length_c   1.000
_cell.angle_alpha   90.00
_cell.angle_beta   90.00
_cell.angle_gamma   90.00
#
_symmetry.space_group_name_H-M   'P 1'
#
loop_
_entity.id
_entity.type
_entity.pdbx_description
1 polymer ?
#
loop_
_entity_poly.entity_id
_entity_poly.type
_entity_poly.pdbx_seq_one_letter_code
_entity_poly.pdbx_strand_id
1 'polypeptide(L)'
;IWYLCRQYSALEAQEMGLVNAVVPLDRLEEETVRWAKEILEKSPTAIRLLKASFNADTDGLAGIQQLAGDATLLFYMTEEAKEGRDAFVEKRRPDFSRFPRFP
;
A
#
# COMPACT_ATOMS: atom_id res chain seq x y z
N ILE A 1 -7.97 27.90 -1.04
CA ILE A 1 -7.33 27.35 -2.26
C ILE A 1 -8.18 27.60 -3.51
N TRP A 2 -9.28 26.87 -3.74
CA TRP A 2 -9.98 26.90 -5.04
C TRP A 2 -10.69 28.19 -5.47
N TYR A 3 -11.44 28.86 -4.57
CA TYR A 3 -12.26 30.02 -5.01
C TYR A 3 -11.54 31.36 -4.93
N LEU A 4 -10.63 31.51 -3.97
CA LEU A 4 -9.90 32.77 -3.74
C LEU A 4 -8.48 32.76 -4.32
N CYS A 5 -7.98 31.60 -4.75
CA CYS A 5 -6.67 31.45 -5.39
C CYS A 5 -5.50 32.13 -4.65
N ARG A 6 -5.58 32.21 -3.31
CA ARG A 6 -4.52 32.81 -2.48
C ARG A 6 -3.31 31.87 -2.39
N GLN A 7 -2.15 32.46 -2.17
CA GLN A 7 -0.93 31.74 -1.82
C GLN A 7 -0.90 31.50 -0.31
N TYR A 8 -0.25 30.40 0.09
CA TYR A 8 -0.09 30.00 1.48
C TYR A 8 1.39 29.69 1.72
N SER A 9 1.89 30.11 2.87
CA SER A 9 3.23 29.78 3.36
C SER A 9 3.34 28.30 3.74
N ALA A 10 4.57 27.82 3.93
CA ALA A 10 4.82 26.45 4.39
C ALA A 10 4.19 26.18 5.78
N LEU A 11 4.22 27.17 6.68
CA LEU A 11 3.63 27.05 8.01
C LEU A 11 2.09 26.95 7.95
N GLU A 12 1.43 27.81 7.18
CA GLU A 12 -0.03 27.72 6.98
C GLU A 12 -0.41 26.36 6.37
N ALA A 13 0.38 25.86 5.41
CA ALA A 13 0.17 24.54 4.82
C ALA A 13 0.30 23.39 5.85
N GLN A 14 1.23 23.51 6.80
CA GLN A 14 1.39 22.53 7.88
C GLN A 14 0.24 22.59 8.88
N GLU A 15 -0.16 23.79 9.30
CA GLU A 15 -1.28 24.01 10.23
C GLU A 15 -2.60 23.45 9.71
N MET A 16 -2.84 23.52 8.40
CA MET A 16 -4.04 22.94 7.77
C MET A 16 -3.90 21.46 7.38
N GLY A 17 -2.76 20.82 7.65
CA GLY A 17 -2.51 19.41 7.36
C GLY A 17 -2.24 19.06 5.89
N LEU A 18 -1.89 20.05 5.05
CA LEU A 18 -1.56 19.83 3.64
C LEU A 18 -0.15 19.24 3.46
N VAL A 19 0.78 19.55 4.37
CA VAL A 19 2.14 18.99 4.39
C VAL A 19 2.44 18.39 5.76
N ASN A 20 3.29 17.36 5.80
CA ASN A 20 3.59 16.64 7.04
C ASN A 20 4.63 17.35 7.94
N ALA A 21 5.58 18.10 7.35
CA ALA A 21 6.65 18.79 8.09
C ALA A 21 7.14 20.03 7.33
N VAL A 22 7.70 20.99 8.08
CA VAL A 22 8.36 22.19 7.55
C VAL A 22 9.76 22.28 8.15
N VAL A 23 10.78 22.40 7.31
CA VAL A 23 12.19 22.49 7.71
C VAL A 23 12.88 23.64 6.98
N PRO A 24 14.03 24.15 7.49
CA PRO A 24 14.88 25.08 6.76
C PRO A 24 15.25 24.54 5.37
N LEU A 25 15.33 25.44 4.38
CA LEU A 25 15.55 25.07 2.97
C LEU A 25 16.83 24.24 2.76
N ASP A 26 17.90 24.57 3.48
CA ASP A 26 19.18 23.89 3.45
C ASP A 26 19.15 22.47 4.06
N ARG A 27 18.08 22.12 4.80
CA ARG A 27 17.86 20.78 5.38
C ARG A 27 16.74 19.99 4.72
N LEU A 28 16.14 20.50 3.65
CA LEU A 28 15.01 19.84 2.98
C LEU A 28 15.37 18.42 2.51
N GLU A 29 16.52 18.25 1.86
CA GLU A 29 16.97 16.94 1.39
C GLU A 29 17.33 16.01 2.54
N GLU A 30 18.03 16.52 3.55
CA GLU A 30 18.42 15.76 4.74
C GLU A 30 17.19 15.14 5.44
N GLU A 31 16.18 15.97 5.72
CA GLU A 31 14.93 15.55 6.36
C GLU A 31 14.18 14.52 5.50
N THR A 32 14.08 14.78 4.19
CA THR A 32 13.39 13.91 3.24
C THR A 32 14.06 12.53 3.16
N VAL A 33 15.39 12.50 3.05
CA VAL A 33 16.17 11.26 3.02
C VAL A 33 16.05 10.52 4.34
N ARG A 34 15.99 11.23 5.48
CA ARG A 34 15.77 10.59 6.78
C ARG A 34 14.44 9.82 6.80
N TRP A 35 13.34 10.46 6.40
CA TRP A 35 12.03 9.81 6.33
C TRP A 35 12.01 8.64 5.35
N ALA A 36 12.63 8.80 4.18
CA ALA A 36 12.74 7.71 3.21
C ALA A 36 13.49 6.50 3.80
N LYS A 37 14.60 6.72 4.52
CA LYS A 37 15.33 5.66 5.23
C LYS A 37 14.48 4.98 6.30
N GLU A 38 13.73 5.75 7.10
CA GLU A 38 12.81 5.20 8.11
C GLU A 38 11.73 4.30 7.47
N ILE A 39 11.23 4.64 6.29
CA ILE A 39 10.27 3.80 5.54
C ILE A 39 10.94 2.54 4.98
N LEU A 40 12.19 2.64 4.50
CA LEU A 40 12.94 1.50 3.95
C LEU A 40 13.21 0.40 4.99
N GLU A 41 13.16 0.73 6.28
CA GLU A 41 13.26 -0.24 7.38
C GLU A 41 11.96 -1.03 7.61
N LYS A 42 10.86 -0.67 6.95
CA LYS A 42 9.53 -1.29 7.16
C LYS A 42 9.27 -2.39 6.13
N SER A 43 8.31 -3.27 6.43
CA SER A 43 7.89 -4.33 5.50
C SER A 43 7.32 -3.74 4.21
N PRO A 44 7.95 -3.96 3.03
CA PRO A 44 7.45 -3.43 1.77
C PRO A 44 6.04 -3.94 1.43
N THR A 45 5.74 -5.20 1.81
CA THR A 45 4.42 -5.81 1.67
C THR A 45 3.36 -5.13 2.54
N ALA A 46 3.70 -4.77 3.78
CA ALA A 46 2.76 -4.05 4.64
C ALA A 46 2.49 -2.64 4.10
N ILE A 47 3.53 -1.93 3.67
CA ILE A 47 3.41 -0.57 3.13
C ILE A 47 2.52 -0.55 1.88
N ARG A 48 2.69 -1.49 0.94
CA ARG A 48 1.84 -1.52 -0.27
C ARG A 48 0.36 -1.80 0.06
N LEU A 49 0.08 -2.71 1.00
CA LEU A 49 -1.29 -3.02 1.41
C LEU A 49 -1.94 -1.82 2.08
N LEU A 50 -1.23 -1.13 2.98
CA LEU A 50 -1.75 0.08 3.63
C LEU A 50 -2.05 1.18 2.61
N LYS A 51 -1.15 1.40 1.63
CA LYS A 51 -1.39 2.36 0.55
C LYS A 51 -2.62 1.99 -0.29
N ALA A 52 -2.77 0.71 -0.64
CA ALA A 52 -3.95 0.24 -1.38
C ALA A 52 -5.24 0.44 -0.56
N SER A 53 -5.20 0.18 0.75
CA SER A 53 -6.34 0.42 1.64
C SER A 53 -6.70 1.90 1.75
N PHE A 54 -5.71 2.81 1.83
CA PHE A 54 -5.98 4.26 1.80
C PHE A 54 -6.64 4.68 0.49
N ASN A 55 -6.18 4.17 -0.66
CA ASN A 55 -6.81 4.46 -1.95
C ASN A 55 -8.23 3.87 -2.07
N ALA A 56 -8.48 2.70 -1.47
CA ALA A 56 -9.79 2.07 -1.48
C ALA A 56 -10.88 2.88 -0.77
N ASP A 57 -10.51 3.73 0.19
CA ASP A 57 -11.43 4.63 0.88
C ASP A 57 -12.04 5.68 -0.06
N THR A 58 -11.26 6.20 -1.02
CA THR A 58 -11.66 7.33 -1.87
C THR A 58 -11.98 6.94 -3.31
N ASP A 59 -11.36 5.88 -3.83
CA ASP A 59 -11.38 5.55 -5.25
C ASP A 59 -12.44 4.47 -5.60
N GLY A 60 -13.21 4.03 -4.61
CA GLY A 60 -14.27 3.04 -4.75
C GLY A 60 -13.76 1.75 -5.40
N LEU A 61 -14.38 1.33 -6.51
CA LEU A 61 -14.01 0.09 -7.20
C LEU A 61 -12.58 0.09 -7.74
N ALA A 62 -12.01 1.25 -8.10
CA ALA A 62 -10.63 1.32 -8.56
C ALA A 62 -9.64 1.05 -7.43
N GLY A 63 -9.89 1.60 -6.23
CA GLY A 63 -9.06 1.32 -5.06
C GLY A 63 -9.24 -0.12 -4.55
N ILE A 64 -10.48 -0.64 -4.56
CA ILE A 64 -10.75 -2.06 -4.24
C ILE A 64 -10.03 -2.99 -5.21
N GLN A 65 -9.97 -2.66 -6.50
CA GLN A 65 -9.24 -3.44 -7.49
C GLN A 65 -7.75 -3.55 -7.12
N GLN A 66 -7.11 -2.45 -6.73
CA GLN A 66 -5.71 -2.47 -6.30
C GLN A 66 -5.51 -3.35 -5.07
N LEU A 67 -6.37 -3.19 -4.06
CA LEU A 67 -6.30 -3.98 -2.82
C LEU A 67 -6.50 -5.48 -3.08
N ALA A 68 -7.50 -5.84 -3.89
CA ALA A 68 -7.77 -7.23 -4.26
C ALA A 68 -6.64 -7.84 -5.11
N GLY A 69 -6.01 -7.04 -5.97
CA GLY A 69 -4.83 -7.44 -6.72
C GLY A 69 -3.64 -7.79 -5.82
N ASP A 70 -3.37 -6.96 -4.81
CA ASP A 70 -2.31 -7.23 -3.82
C ASP A 70 -2.62 -8.46 -2.96
N ALA A 71 -3.88 -8.66 -2.57
CA ALA A 71 -4.32 -9.87 -1.88
C ALA A 71 -4.15 -11.13 -2.76
N THR A 72 -4.47 -11.04 -4.05
CA THR A 72 -4.27 -12.14 -5.01
C THR A 72 -2.78 -12.48 -5.18
N LEU A 73 -1.92 -11.46 -5.24
CA LEU A 73 -0.47 -11.66 -5.29
C LEU A 73 0.04 -12.42 -4.07
N LEU A 74 -0.45 -12.08 -2.87
CA LEU A 74 -0.09 -12.79 -1.64
C LEU A 74 -0.63 -14.22 -1.62
N PHE A 75 -1.87 -14.42 -2.08
CA PHE A 75 -2.44 -15.76 -2.22
C PHE A 75 -1.59 -16.65 -3.12
N TYR A 76 -1.12 -16.14 -4.26
CA TYR A 76 -0.25 -16.89 -5.19
C TYR A 76 1.09 -17.33 -4.59
N MET A 77 1.52 -16.75 -3.47
CA MET A 77 2.72 -17.19 -2.76
C MET A 77 2.47 -18.37 -1.81
N THR A 78 1.20 -18.68 -1.50
CA THR A 78 0.82 -19.77 -0.58
C THR A 78 0.88 -21.16 -1.24
N GLU A 79 1.02 -22.19 -0.41
CA GLU A 79 0.97 -23.58 -0.87
C GLU A 79 -0.42 -23.99 -1.40
N GLU A 80 -1.49 -23.36 -0.89
CA GLU A 80 -2.85 -23.59 -1.36
C GLU A 80 -3.02 -23.14 -2.82
N ALA A 81 -2.53 -21.96 -3.18
CA ALA A 81 -2.58 -21.48 -4.56
C ALA A 81 -1.71 -22.33 -5.49
N LYS A 82 -0.53 -22.77 -5.01
CA LYS A 82 0.36 -23.66 -5.77
C LYS A 82 -0.31 -24.99 -6.08
N GLU A 83 -1.00 -25.60 -5.12
CA GLU A 83 -1.76 -26.84 -5.34
C GLU A 83 -2.80 -26.69 -6.44
N GLY A 84 -3.56 -25.59 -6.45
CA GLY A 84 -4.54 -25.32 -7.51
C GLY A 84 -3.90 -25.23 -8.90
N ARG A 85 -2.78 -24.52 -9.00
CA ARG A 85 -1.99 -24.41 -10.24
C ARG A 85 -1.42 -25.78 -10.67
N ASP A 86 -0.80 -26.51 -9.76
CA ASP A 86 -0.09 -27.75 -10.06
C ASP A 86 -1.06 -28.85 -10.46
N ALA A 87 -2.20 -28.98 -9.76
CA ALA A 87 -3.26 -29.90 -10.15
C ALA A 87 -3.79 -29.65 -11.56
N PHE A 88 -3.93 -28.37 -11.96
CA PHE A 88 -4.33 -28.00 -13.32
C PHE A 88 -3.31 -28.45 -14.37
N VAL A 89 -2.00 -28.19 -14.12
CA VAL A 89 -0.91 -28.61 -15.01
C VAL A 89 -0.85 -30.14 -15.12
N GLU A 90 -1.01 -30.83 -13.99
CA GLU A 90 -0.97 -32.29 -13.88
C GLU A 90 -2.27 -32.97 -14.33
N LYS A 91 -3.30 -32.20 -14.70
CA LYS A 91 -4.63 -32.69 -15.13
C LYS A 91 -5.29 -33.62 -14.12
N ARG A 92 -5.07 -33.37 -12.83
CA ARG A 92 -5.72 -34.07 -11.72
C ARG A 92 -6.67 -33.14 -10.98
N ARG A 93 -7.51 -33.72 -10.13
CA ARG A 93 -8.31 -32.92 -9.20
C ARG A 93 -7.40 -32.34 -8.10
N PRO A 94 -7.56 -31.06 -7.72
CA PRO A 94 -6.81 -30.50 -6.60
C PRO A 94 -7.30 -31.08 -5.27
N ASP A 95 -6.39 -31.19 -4.31
CA ASP A 95 -6.69 -31.57 -2.92
C ASP A 95 -6.32 -30.43 -1.96
N PHE A 96 -7.37 -29.72 -1.52
CA PHE A 96 -7.26 -28.63 -0.55
C PHE A 96 -7.49 -29.07 0.91
N SER A 97 -7.78 -30.36 1.17
CA SER A 97 -8.10 -30.84 2.52
C SER A 97 -6.95 -30.72 3.52
N ARG A 98 -5.72 -30.64 3.01
CA ARG A 98 -4.47 -30.49 3.77
C ARG A 98 -4.18 -29.06 4.25
N PHE A 99 -4.91 -28.06 3.78
CA PHE A 99 -4.67 -26.67 4.17
C PHE A 99 -5.57 -26.26 5.36
N PRO A 100 -5.02 -25.51 6.33
CA PRO A 100 -5.78 -25.09 7.50
C PRO A 100 -6.92 -24.14 7.10
N ARG A 101 -8.09 -24.33 7.70
CA ARG A 101 -9.20 -23.37 7.61
C ARG A 101 -9.15 -22.45 8.81
N PHE A 102 -8.96 -21.17 8.55
CA PHE A 102 -9.07 -20.14 9.59
C PHE A 102 -10.56 -19.85 9.86
N PRO A 103 -10.93 -19.56 11.12
CA PRO A 103 -12.32 -19.31 11.52
C PRO A 103 -12.90 -18.03 10.93
#